data_AF-A0A949XFX7-F1
#
_entry.id   AF-A0A949XFX7-F1
#
_cell.length_a   1.000
_cell.length_b   1.000
_cell.length_c   1.000
_cell.angle_alpha   90.00
_cell.angle_beta   90.00
_cell.angle_gamma   90.00
#
_symmetry.space_group_name_H-M   'P 1'
#
loop_
_entity.id
_entity.type
_entity.pdbx_description
1 polymer ?
#
loop_
_entity_poly.entity_id
_entity_poly.type
_entity_poly.pdbx_seq_one_letter_code
_entity_poly.pdbx_strand_id
1 'polypeptide(L)'
;MTTDRELLELAAKAAGIEINYARQRERDESVYQGIGLWTNTQTTWNPLTDDGDALRLAVTMNADITIGKSVKVVLFSPILKEEDSICGKWVVQGRNDASAVRECIVRAAASIGEDMP
;
A
#
# COMPACT_ATOMS: atom_id res chain seq x y z
N MET A 1 -6.52 -5.71 14.94
CA MET A 1 -7.09 -5.04 13.75
C MET A 1 -6.10 -4.01 13.33
N THR A 2 -5.54 -4.14 12.13
CA THR A 2 -4.67 -3.11 11.55
C THR A 2 -5.52 -1.91 11.17
N THR A 3 -5.12 -0.71 11.60
CA THR A 3 -5.77 0.55 11.21
C THR A 3 -5.42 0.92 9.77
N ASP A 4 -6.19 1.81 9.13
CA ASP A 4 -5.86 2.31 7.79
C ASP A 4 -4.47 2.97 7.75
N ARG A 5 -4.08 3.67 8.83
CA ARG A 5 -2.73 4.27 8.95
C ARG A 5 -1.65 3.20 8.95
N GLU A 6 -1.77 2.20 9.83
CA GLU A 6 -0.79 1.10 9.92
C GLU A 6 -0.70 0.34 8.59
N LEU A 7 -1.84 0.14 7.91
CA LEU A 7 -1.86 -0.51 6.60
C LEU A 7 -1.07 0.28 5.55
N LEU A 8 -1.20 1.62 5.55
CA LEU A 8 -0.44 2.48 4.66
C LEU A 8 1.05 2.49 5.00
N GLU A 9 1.42 2.51 6.28
CA GLU A 9 2.83 2.50 6.70
C GLU A 9 3.52 1.20 6.31
N LEU A 10 2.86 0.06 6.49
CA LEU A 10 3.36 -1.25 6.06
C LEU A 10 3.47 -1.33 4.53
N ALA A 11 2.49 -0.82 3.79
CA ALA A 11 2.57 -0.76 2.33
C ALA A 11 3.72 0.14 1.84
N ALA A 12 3.94 1.28 2.49
CA ALA A 12 5.07 2.16 2.21
C ALA A 12 6.41 1.48 2.51
N LYS A 13 6.53 0.77 3.64
CA LYS A 13 7.70 -0.04 4.00
C LYS A 13 8.02 -1.08 2.91
N ALA A 14 7.01 -1.84 2.47
CA ALA A 14 7.16 -2.84 1.42
C ALA A 14 7.65 -2.25 0.10
N ALA A 15 7.18 -1.04 -0.25
CA ALA A 15 7.55 -0.33 -1.46
C ALA A 15 8.84 0.50 -1.35
N GLY A 16 9.47 0.55 -0.17
CA GLY A 16 10.68 1.33 0.07
C GLY A 16 10.42 2.84 0.05
N ILE A 17 9.19 3.24 0.32
CA ILE A 17 8.77 4.64 0.37
C ILE A 17 9.07 5.18 1.76
N GLU A 18 9.96 6.16 1.85
CA GLU A 18 10.28 6.83 3.10
C GLU A 18 9.18 7.81 3.53
N ILE A 19 8.75 7.67 4.79
CA ILE A 19 7.80 8.56 5.44
C ILE A 19 8.56 9.70 6.11
N ASN A 20 8.15 10.93 5.83
CA ASN A 20 8.63 12.11 6.53
C ASN A 20 7.89 12.25 7.86
N TYR A 21 8.36 11.57 8.91
CA TYR A 21 7.72 11.56 10.23
C TYR A 21 7.60 12.95 10.88
N ALA A 22 8.54 13.86 10.62
CA ALA A 22 8.47 15.22 11.15
C ALA A 22 7.25 15.97 10.56
N ARG A 23 7.10 15.94 9.24
CA ARG A 23 5.94 16.54 8.55
C ARG A 23 4.64 15.78 8.81
N GLN A 24 4.72 14.46 8.95
CA GLN A 24 3.56 13.64 9.29
C GLN A 24 3.01 14.04 10.66
N ARG A 25 3.90 14.19 11.66
CA ARG A 25 3.51 14.64 13.00
C ARG A 25 2.91 16.05 12.99
N GLU A 26 3.50 16.99 12.26
CA GLU A 26 2.93 18.34 12.09
C GLU A 26 1.49 18.29 11.54
N ARG A 27 1.22 17.38 10.59
CA ARG A 27 -0.13 17.19 10.03
C ARG A 27 -1.08 16.55 11.03
N ASP A 28 -0.66 15.51 11.73
CA ASP A 28 -1.51 14.77 12.67
C ASP A 28 -1.93 15.66 13.86
N GLU A 29 -1.10 16.64 14.24
CA GLU A 29 -1.40 17.67 15.24
C GLU A 29 -2.27 18.83 14.69
N SER A 30 -2.49 18.89 13.37
CA SER A 30 -3.28 19.93 12.71
C SER A 30 -4.79 19.62 12.70
N VAL A 31 -5.62 20.63 12.42
CA VAL A 31 -7.08 20.47 12.25
C VAL A 31 -7.42 19.61 11.01
N TYR A 32 -6.49 19.46 10.07
CA TYR A 32 -6.65 18.64 8.86
C TYR A 32 -6.10 17.22 9.09
N GLN A 33 -6.92 16.36 9.67
CA GLN A 33 -6.58 14.96 9.96
C GLN A 33 -6.81 14.03 8.76
N GLY A 34 -5.99 14.16 7.72
CA GLY A 34 -5.98 13.22 6.59
C GLY A 34 -5.21 11.92 6.92
N ILE A 35 -5.77 10.76 6.56
CA ILE A 35 -5.11 9.45 6.75
C ILE A 35 -3.93 9.20 5.80
N GLY A 36 -3.72 10.04 4.78
CA GLY A 36 -2.60 9.91 3.85
C GLY A 36 -1.24 10.14 4.52
N LEU A 37 -0.20 9.50 3.98
CA LEU A 37 1.17 9.62 4.44
C LEU A 37 1.87 10.81 3.80
N TRP A 38 2.67 11.51 4.59
CA TRP A 38 3.64 12.47 4.11
C TRP A 38 4.91 11.73 3.75
N THR A 39 5.20 11.62 2.45
CA THR A 39 6.41 10.99 1.93
C THR A 39 7.38 12.06 1.44
N ASN A 40 8.57 11.65 1.02
CA ASN A 40 9.54 12.58 0.43
C ASN A 40 9.08 13.17 -0.93
N THR A 41 8.12 12.53 -1.60
CA THR A 41 7.68 12.91 -2.95
C THR A 41 6.25 13.45 -3.01
N GLN A 42 5.45 13.23 -1.97
CA GLN A 42 4.04 13.58 -1.94
C GLN A 42 3.59 13.87 -0.51
N THR A 43 2.76 14.90 -0.34
CA THR A 43 2.30 15.27 1.01
C THR A 43 1.13 14.42 1.49
N THR A 44 0.43 13.71 0.60
CA THR A 44 -0.79 12.96 0.93
C THR A 44 -0.89 11.63 0.18
N TRP A 45 0.17 10.82 0.24
CA TRP A 45 0.17 9.51 -0.38
C TRP A 45 -0.88 8.60 0.28
N ASN A 46 -1.90 8.19 -0.47
CA ASN A 46 -3.00 7.38 0.05
C ASN A 46 -3.57 6.43 -1.03
N PRO A 47 -2.91 5.28 -1.27
CA PRO A 47 -3.39 4.27 -2.21
C PRO A 47 -4.72 3.61 -1.83
N LEU A 48 -5.31 3.86 -0.65
CA LEU A 48 -6.66 3.38 -0.34
C LEU A 48 -7.75 4.21 -1.04
N THR A 49 -7.49 5.49 -1.29
CA THR A 49 -8.48 6.42 -1.86
C THR A 49 -8.04 7.05 -3.18
N ASP A 50 -6.75 7.06 -3.49
CA ASP A 50 -6.19 7.61 -4.72
C ASP A 50 -5.77 6.50 -5.68
N ASP A 51 -6.38 6.48 -6.88
CA ASP A 51 -6.09 5.47 -7.92
C ASP A 51 -4.66 5.57 -8.45
N GLY A 52 -4.11 6.79 -8.53
CA GLY A 52 -2.76 7.01 -8.99
C GLY A 52 -1.73 6.45 -8.02
N ASP A 53 -1.93 6.66 -6.71
CA ASP A 53 -1.07 6.09 -5.67
C ASP A 53 -1.14 4.57 -5.65
N ALA A 54 -2.35 4.00 -5.80
CA ALA A 54 -2.52 2.55 -5.85
C ALA A 54 -1.86 1.93 -7.09
N LEU A 55 -2.02 2.54 -8.26
CA LEU A 55 -1.39 2.06 -9.49
C LEU A 55 0.13 2.18 -9.42
N ARG A 56 0.66 3.31 -8.93
CA ARG A 56 2.11 3.47 -8.71
C ARG A 56 2.65 2.42 -7.74
N LEU A 57 1.94 2.17 -6.63
CA LEU A 57 2.29 1.12 -5.68
C LEU A 57 2.33 -0.25 -6.36
N ALA A 58 1.30 -0.60 -7.15
CA ALA A 58 1.27 -1.86 -7.88
C ALA A 58 2.44 -2.01 -8.86
N VAL A 59 2.79 -0.95 -9.60
CA VAL A 59 3.93 -0.97 -10.52
C VAL A 59 5.25 -1.13 -9.77
N THR A 60 5.45 -0.38 -8.69
CA THR A 60 6.66 -0.49 -7.84
C THR A 60 6.83 -1.90 -7.27
N MET A 61 5.72 -2.56 -6.91
CA MET A 61 5.69 -3.89 -6.30
C MET A 61 5.56 -5.04 -7.32
N ASN A 62 5.82 -4.77 -8.61
CA ASN A 62 5.75 -5.74 -9.71
C ASN A 62 4.46 -6.59 -9.70
N ALA A 63 3.30 -5.93 -9.60
CA ALA A 63 2.03 -6.59 -9.34
C ALA A 63 1.49 -7.44 -10.49
N ASP A 64 1.03 -8.65 -10.17
CA ASP A 64 0.10 -9.42 -10.97
C ASP A 64 -1.34 -9.18 -10.49
N ILE A 65 -2.14 -8.49 -11.32
CA ILE A 65 -3.53 -8.13 -10.99
C ILE A 65 -4.51 -8.86 -11.90
N THR A 66 -5.47 -9.57 -11.31
CA THR A 66 -6.60 -10.19 -12.02
C THR A 66 -7.91 -9.59 -11.54
N ILE A 67 -8.70 -9.06 -12.48
CA ILE A 67 -10.02 -8.46 -12.21
C ILE A 67 -11.08 -9.26 -12.96
N GLY A 68 -12.05 -9.80 -12.23
CA GLY A 68 -13.14 -10.59 -12.79
C GLY A 68 -14.37 -10.55 -11.88
N LYS A 69 -14.91 -11.71 -11.51
CA LYS A 69 -15.95 -11.81 -10.45
C LYS A 69 -15.41 -11.52 -9.04
N SER A 70 -14.09 -11.49 -8.92
CA SER A 70 -13.32 -11.13 -7.74
C SER A 70 -12.08 -10.36 -8.20
N VAL A 71 -11.44 -9.67 -7.27
CA VAL A 71 -10.11 -9.09 -7.47
C VAL A 71 -9.09 -9.98 -6.79
N LYS A 72 -8.03 -10.34 -7.50
CA LYS A 72 -6.85 -10.99 -6.94
C LYS A 72 -5.62 -10.17 -7.28
N VAL A 73 -4.78 -9.93 -6.28
CA VAL A 73 -3.49 -9.25 -6.43
C VAL A 73 -2.41 -10.14 -5.83
N VAL A 74 -1.31 -10.28 -6.57
CA VAL A 74 -0.04 -10.85 -6.08
C VAL A 74 1.04 -9.80 -6.30
N LEU A 75 1.80 -9.49 -5.26
CA LEU A 75 2.89 -8.53 -5.25
C LEU A 75 4.21 -9.22 -4.91
N PHE A 76 5.30 -8.65 -5.38
CA PHE A 76 6.65 -9.07 -5.07
C PHE A 76 7.43 -7.89 -4.51
N SER A 77 8.18 -8.11 -3.44
CA SER A 77 9.00 -7.06 -2.84
C SER A 77 10.09 -6.61 -3.82
N PRO A 78 10.21 -5.30 -4.14
CA PRO A 78 11.27 -4.79 -5.00
C PRO A 78 12.62 -4.64 -4.29
N ILE A 79 12.64 -4.75 -2.96
CA ILE A 79 13.82 -4.48 -2.13
C ILE A 79 14.54 -5.77 -1.71
N LEU A 80 13.80 -6.88 -1.64
CA LEU A 80 14.35 -8.17 -1.28
C LEU A 80 15.01 -8.82 -2.49
N LYS A 81 16.07 -9.60 -2.26
CA LYS A 81 16.68 -10.42 -3.31
C LYS A 81 15.69 -11.50 -3.74
N GLU A 82 15.79 -12.00 -4.98
CA GLU A 82 14.90 -13.06 -5.50
C GLU A 82 14.81 -14.28 -4.56
N GLU A 83 15.92 -14.66 -3.94
CA GLU A 83 16.02 -15.78 -3.00
C GLU A 83 15.24 -15.54 -1.68
N ASP A 84 15.04 -14.27 -1.31
CA ASP A 84 14.33 -13.81 -0.12
C ASP A 84 12.95 -13.19 -0.47
N SER A 85 12.47 -13.37 -1.70
CA SER A 85 11.33 -12.64 -2.22
C SER A 85 10.03 -13.05 -1.52
N ILE A 86 9.57 -12.24 -0.58
CA ILE A 86 8.25 -12.37 0.04
C ILE A 86 7.18 -11.98 -0.99
N CYS A 87 6.18 -12.84 -1.16
CA CYS A 87 5.02 -12.55 -2.00
C CYS A 87 3.81 -12.17 -1.14
N GLY A 88 3.25 -11.00 -1.41
CA GLY A 88 2.00 -10.55 -0.82
C GLY A 88 0.84 -10.96 -1.70
N LYS A 89 -0.14 -11.68 -1.17
CA LYS A 89 -1.33 -12.09 -1.94
C LYS A 89 -2.60 -11.73 -1.21
N TRP A 90 -3.50 -11.06 -1.94
CA TRP A 90 -4.82 -10.75 -1.41
C TRP A 90 -5.91 -11.07 -2.44
N VAL A 91 -7.12 -11.38 -1.93
CA VAL A 91 -8.30 -11.64 -2.77
C VAL A 91 -9.52 -10.98 -2.15
N VAL A 92 -10.22 -10.17 -2.93
CA VAL A 92 -11.54 -9.63 -2.58
C VAL A 92 -12.60 -10.37 -3.39
N GLN A 93 -13.46 -11.13 -2.71
CA GLN A 93 -14.54 -11.90 -3.35
C GLN A 93 -15.78 -11.03 -3.56
N GLY A 94 -16.48 -11.23 -4.68
CA GLY A 94 -17.80 -10.62 -4.93
C GLY A 94 -17.80 -9.10 -5.19
N ARG A 95 -16.62 -8.47 -5.26
CA ARG A 95 -16.44 -7.08 -5.69
C ARG A 95 -15.32 -7.00 -6.72
N ASN A 96 -15.46 -6.08 -7.67
CA ASN A 96 -14.48 -5.81 -8.72
C ASN A 96 -14.40 -4.31 -9.09
N ASP A 97 -14.94 -3.45 -8.22
CA ASP A 97 -14.83 -2.01 -8.37
C ASP A 97 -13.40 -1.51 -8.05
N ALA A 98 -13.11 -0.26 -8.39
CA ALA A 98 -11.81 0.36 -8.14
C ALA A 98 -11.41 0.35 -6.66
N SER A 99 -12.37 0.46 -5.74
CA SER A 99 -12.11 0.40 -4.30
C SER A 99 -11.59 -0.98 -3.88
N ALA A 100 -12.20 -2.05 -4.39
CA ALA A 100 -11.76 -3.42 -4.16
C ALA A 100 -10.35 -3.67 -4.75
N VAL A 101 -10.02 -3.07 -5.90
CA VAL A 101 -8.67 -3.15 -6.48
C VAL A 101 -7.65 -2.46 -5.60
N ARG A 102 -7.90 -1.21 -5.19
CA ARG A 102 -7.03 -0.45 -4.29
C ARG A 102 -6.82 -1.18 -2.97
N GLU A 103 -7.89 -1.64 -2.34
CA GLU A 103 -7.83 -2.41 -1.09
C GLU A 103 -6.95 -3.66 -1.25
N CYS A 104 -7.13 -4.41 -2.34
CA CYS A 104 -6.38 -5.63 -2.60
C CYS A 104 -4.88 -5.35 -2.78
N ILE A 105 -4.52 -4.29 -3.51
CA ILE A 105 -3.13 -3.83 -3.67
C ILE A 105 -2.53 -3.46 -2.31
N VAL A 106 -3.20 -2.57 -1.57
CA VAL A 106 -2.66 -2.05 -0.30
C VAL A 106 -2.49 -3.15 0.73
N ARG A 107 -3.47 -4.06 0.85
CA ARG A 107 -3.37 -5.19 1.79
C ARG A 107 -2.29 -6.19 1.41
N ALA A 108 -2.12 -6.48 0.12
CA ALA A 108 -1.03 -7.33 -0.34
C ALA A 108 0.34 -6.69 -0.04
N ALA A 109 0.48 -5.38 -0.25
CA ALA A 109 1.72 -4.66 0.05
C ALA A 109 1.98 -4.61 1.56
N ALA A 110 0.95 -4.32 2.36
CA ALA A 110 1.07 -4.29 3.81
C ALA A 110 1.51 -5.64 4.40
N SER A 111 1.00 -6.76 3.88
CA SER A 111 1.44 -8.10 4.29
C SER A 111 2.93 -8.31 4.06
N ILE A 112 3.49 -7.84 2.93
CA ILE A 112 4.94 -7.89 2.69
C ILE A 112 5.68 -7.03 3.71
N GLY A 113 5.18 -5.80 3.98
CA GLY A 113 5.82 -4.89 4.92
C GLY A 113 5.80 -5.40 6.37
N GLU A 114 4.77 -6.16 6.75
CA GLU A 114 4.65 -6.81 8.05
C GLU A 114 5.70 -7.92 8.23
N ASP A 115 5.97 -8.69 7.17
CA ASP A 115 6.95 -9.77 7.18
C ASP A 115 8.41 -9.26 7.00
N MET A 116 8.59 -8.00 6.60
CA MET A 116 9.93 -7.39 6.53
C MET A 116 10.50 -7.13 7.94
N PRO A 117 11.81 -7.35 8.15
CA PRO A 117 12.48 -7.08 9.43
C PRO A 117 12.47 -5.60 9.84
#